data_AF-A0A015IAW7-F1
#
_entry.id   AF-A0A015IAW7-F1
#
_cell.length_a   1.000
_cell.length_b   1.000
_cell.length_c   1.000
_cell.angle_alpha   90.00
_cell.angle_beta   90.00
_cell.angle_gamma   90.00
#
_symmetry.space_group_name_H-M   'P 1'
#
loop_
_entity.id
_entity.type
_entity.pdbx_description
1 polymer ?
#
loop_
_entity_poly.entity_id
_entity_poly.type
_entity_poly.pdbx_seq_one_letter_code
_entity_poly.pdbx_strand_id
1 'polypeptide(L)'
;MENSEMNNEKLEVCLQSSEFRNIVLRKPASIRNTNIGINTISFHSDLALAYKSFGYHASLINKACNFYEYVSYIQVVQNVEIQCHLNKGDIVTIKEVDYGESYAVIKGIFKHQNNDGYYYPFIYVDWFEDTYKKHNKLDCPIFVLRHDDYYCKIFPLTVIDKVQKAYFVHDCNARCKESDHFLENNHYLKNEFFFAAV
;
A
#
# COMPACT_ATOMS: atom_id res chain seq x y z
N MET A 1 -28.04 19.95 17.18
CA MET A 1 -27.06 19.04 17.82
C MET A 1 -27.59 17.64 17.58
N GLU A 2 -27.11 16.99 16.53
CA GLU A 2 -27.45 15.60 16.23
C GLU A 2 -26.15 14.87 15.89
N ASN A 3 -25.97 13.76 16.61
CA ASN A 3 -24.80 12.90 16.63
C ASN A 3 -24.43 12.37 15.25
N SER A 4 -23.15 12.47 14.90
CA SER A 4 -22.52 11.67 13.85
C SER A 4 -21.27 10.97 14.37
N GLU A 5 -21.43 10.21 15.46
CA GLU A 5 -20.51 9.10 15.73
C GLU A 5 -20.81 7.99 14.71
N MET A 6 -20.21 8.12 13.52
CA MET A 6 -20.15 7.03 12.56
C MET A 6 -19.43 5.85 13.21
N ASN A 7 -20.20 4.80 13.47
CA ASN A 7 -19.77 3.48 13.94
C ASN A 7 -18.41 3.07 13.35
N ASN A 8 -17.34 3.25 14.12
CA ASN A 8 -16.07 2.58 13.89
C ASN A 8 -16.21 1.15 14.41
N GLU A 9 -16.96 0.30 13.70
CA GLU A 9 -16.99 -1.13 14.00
C GLU A 9 -15.56 -1.67 13.96
N LYS A 10 -15.10 -2.19 15.10
CA LYS A 10 -13.89 -2.99 15.21
C LYS A 10 -14.15 -4.30 14.45
N LEU A 11 -13.90 -4.29 13.15
CA LEU A 11 -14.00 -5.47 12.31
C LEU A 11 -12.79 -6.36 12.59
N GLU A 12 -13.01 -7.51 13.22
CA GLU A 12 -11.95 -8.49 13.46
C GLU A 12 -11.50 -9.08 12.12
N VAL A 13 -10.23 -8.84 11.80
CA VAL A 13 -9.54 -9.34 10.62
C VAL A 13 -8.61 -10.45 11.07
N CYS A 14 -8.55 -11.56 10.31
CA CYS A 14 -7.70 -12.69 10.67
C CYS A 14 -6.21 -12.29 10.58
N LEU A 15 -5.42 -12.64 11.60
CA LEU A 15 -3.99 -12.33 11.70
C LEU A 15 -3.18 -13.52 11.19
N GLN A 16 -2.20 -13.26 10.32
CA GLN A 16 -1.35 -14.31 9.72
C GLN A 16 0.12 -14.20 10.13
N SER A 17 0.51 -13.09 10.76
CA SER A 17 1.79 -12.97 11.45
C SER A 17 1.53 -12.71 12.92
N SER A 18 2.22 -13.44 13.80
CA SER A 18 2.19 -13.17 15.25
C SER A 18 2.69 -11.77 15.60
N GLU A 19 3.40 -11.14 14.67
CA GLU A 19 3.96 -9.79 14.77
C GLU A 19 2.92 -8.72 14.46
N PHE A 20 1.80 -9.02 13.79
CA PHE A 20 0.76 -8.03 13.50
C PHE A 20 -0.49 -8.34 14.32
N ARG A 21 -1.02 -7.35 15.02
CA ARG A 21 -2.17 -7.51 15.91
C ARG A 21 -3.12 -6.33 15.79
N ASN A 22 -4.36 -6.51 16.24
CA ASN A 22 -5.37 -5.45 16.34
C ASN A 22 -5.50 -4.62 15.06
N ILE A 23 -5.56 -5.29 13.90
CA ILE A 23 -5.77 -4.63 12.62
C ILE A 23 -7.20 -4.07 12.59
N VAL A 24 -7.33 -2.75 12.44
CA VAL A 24 -8.61 -2.05 12.37
C VAL A 24 -8.65 -1.18 11.12
N LEU A 25 -9.55 -1.54 10.21
CA LEU A 25 -9.84 -0.82 8.97
C LEU A 25 -10.87 0.28 9.22
N ARG A 26 -10.63 1.50 8.74
CA ARG A 26 -11.44 2.68 9.09
C ARG A 26 -11.78 3.52 7.87
N LYS A 27 -12.90 4.24 7.96
CA LYS A 27 -13.51 5.03 6.88
C LYS A 27 -13.68 4.22 5.59
N PRO A 28 -14.80 3.47 5.47
CA PRO A 28 -15.13 2.77 4.23
C PRO A 28 -15.05 3.71 3.03
N ALA A 29 -14.34 3.27 2.00
CA ALA A 29 -14.10 4.04 0.79
C ALA A 29 -14.91 3.45 -0.37
N SER A 30 -15.49 4.33 -1.19
CA SER A 30 -16.09 3.90 -2.45
C SER A 30 -15.00 3.53 -3.43
N ILE A 31 -15.11 2.35 -4.02
CA ILE A 31 -14.20 1.87 -5.05
C ILE A 31 -14.15 2.77 -6.28
N ARG A 32 -15.24 3.51 -6.55
CA ARG A 32 -15.30 4.47 -7.65
C ARG A 32 -14.28 5.60 -7.49
N ASN A 33 -13.79 5.82 -6.27
CA ASN A 33 -12.83 6.87 -5.94
C ASN A 33 -11.37 6.38 -5.92
N THR A 34 -11.10 5.11 -6.22
CA THR A 34 -9.74 4.54 -6.14
C THR A 34 -9.05 4.37 -7.49
N ASN A 35 -9.76 4.49 -8.63
CA ASN A 35 -9.24 4.17 -9.97
C ASN A 35 -8.61 2.76 -10.07
N ILE A 36 -8.99 1.84 -9.17
CA ILE A 36 -8.50 0.46 -9.16
C ILE A 36 -9.43 -0.41 -9.98
N GLY A 37 -8.89 -1.07 -11.02
CA GLY A 37 -9.63 -1.99 -11.89
C GLY A 37 -9.90 -3.35 -11.23
N ILE A 38 -10.80 -3.44 -10.26
CA ILE A 38 -11.02 -4.70 -9.53
C ILE A 38 -11.62 -5.86 -10.34
N ASN A 39 -12.18 -5.57 -11.51
CA ASN A 39 -12.74 -6.59 -12.40
C ASN A 39 -11.71 -7.06 -13.46
N THR A 40 -10.44 -6.64 -13.36
CA THR A 40 -9.40 -7.05 -14.30
C THR A 40 -8.83 -8.43 -13.94
N ILE A 41 -8.29 -9.11 -14.96
CA ILE A 41 -7.59 -10.39 -14.78
C ILE A 41 -6.35 -10.20 -13.90
N SER A 42 -5.64 -9.07 -14.07
CA SER A 42 -4.46 -8.73 -13.26
C SER A 42 -4.81 -8.62 -11.78
N PHE A 43 -5.87 -7.88 -11.43
CA PHE A 43 -6.30 -7.75 -10.04
C PHE A 43 -6.62 -9.10 -9.38
N HIS A 44 -7.38 -9.96 -10.07
CA HIS A 44 -7.73 -11.26 -9.52
C HIS A 44 -6.52 -12.21 -9.43
N SER A 45 -5.58 -12.11 -10.37
CA SER A 45 -4.36 -12.92 -10.37
C SER A 45 -3.45 -12.53 -9.20
N ASP A 46 -3.25 -11.23 -8.99
CA ASP A 46 -2.46 -10.71 -7.88
C ASP A 46 -3.08 -11.04 -6.52
N LEU A 47 -4.41 -10.93 -6.40
CA LEU A 47 -5.10 -11.32 -5.17
C LEU A 47 -4.93 -12.82 -4.88
N ALA A 48 -5.01 -13.67 -5.91
CA ALA A 48 -4.76 -15.10 -5.75
C ALA A 48 -3.31 -15.39 -5.36
N LEU A 49 -2.32 -14.66 -5.90
CA LEU A 49 -0.91 -14.76 -5.49
C LEU A 49 -0.73 -14.32 -4.02
N ALA A 50 -1.37 -13.23 -3.61
CA ALA A 50 -1.36 -12.77 -2.22
C ALA A 50 -1.93 -13.86 -1.27
N TYR A 51 -3.01 -14.53 -1.64
CA TYR A 51 -3.53 -15.66 -0.85
C TYR A 51 -2.60 -16.87 -0.83
N LYS A 52 -1.92 -17.18 -1.94
CA LYS A 52 -0.90 -18.25 -1.98
C LYS A 52 0.26 -17.98 -1.02
N SER A 53 0.61 -16.71 -0.78
CA SER A 53 1.63 -16.36 0.22
C SER A 53 1.25 -16.77 1.65
N PHE A 54 -0.05 -16.95 1.92
CA PHE A 54 -0.57 -17.51 3.17
C PHE A 54 -0.74 -19.05 3.14
N GLY A 55 -0.39 -19.72 2.05
CA GLY A 55 -0.63 -21.15 1.86
C GLY A 55 -2.05 -21.50 1.37
N TYR A 56 -2.87 -20.50 1.00
CA TYR A 56 -4.17 -20.76 0.38
C TYR A 56 -4.02 -20.93 -1.15
N HIS A 57 -4.25 -22.14 -1.63
CA HIS A 57 -4.14 -22.48 -3.06
C HIS A 57 -5.50 -22.63 -3.78
N ALA A 58 -6.61 -22.51 -3.05
CA ALA A 58 -7.95 -22.67 -3.61
C ALA A 58 -8.36 -21.46 -4.48
N SER A 59 -9.24 -21.70 -5.45
CA SER A 59 -9.84 -20.64 -6.26
C SER A 59 -10.70 -19.71 -5.41
N LEU A 60 -10.52 -18.40 -5.55
CA LEU A 60 -11.31 -17.40 -4.84
C LEU A 60 -12.73 -17.34 -5.42
N ILE A 61 -13.73 -17.73 -4.63
CA ILE A 61 -15.14 -17.72 -5.05
C ILE A 61 -15.72 -16.31 -4.87
N ASN A 62 -15.40 -15.67 -3.75
CA ASN A 62 -15.80 -14.30 -3.50
C ASN A 62 -14.99 -13.36 -4.40
N LYS A 63 -15.67 -12.34 -4.94
CA LYS A 63 -15.05 -11.27 -5.75
C LYS A 63 -15.16 -9.90 -5.07
N ALA A 64 -15.95 -9.79 -4.00
CA ALA A 64 -16.23 -8.53 -3.34
C ALA A 64 -15.02 -8.09 -2.52
N CYS A 65 -14.54 -6.88 -2.82
CA CYS A 65 -13.48 -6.21 -2.08
C CYS A 65 -14.05 -4.96 -1.42
N ASN A 66 -13.85 -4.82 -0.11
CA ASN A 66 -14.31 -3.67 0.66
C ASN A 66 -13.12 -2.75 0.97
N PHE A 67 -13.14 -1.53 0.43
CA PHE A 67 -12.04 -0.57 0.53
C PHE A 67 -12.20 0.38 1.71
N TYR A 68 -11.06 0.90 2.18
CA TYR A 68 -10.93 1.78 3.34
C TYR A 68 -9.87 2.85 3.07
N GLU A 69 -10.04 4.02 3.68
CA GLU A 69 -9.08 5.13 3.53
C GLU A 69 -7.78 4.89 4.31
N TYR A 70 -7.86 4.21 5.47
CA TYR A 70 -6.70 3.92 6.31
C TYR A 70 -6.89 2.70 7.22
N VAL A 71 -5.79 2.19 7.74
CA VAL A 71 -5.71 1.07 8.68
C VAL A 71 -4.78 1.41 9.84
N SER A 72 -5.15 0.96 11.02
CA SER A 72 -4.28 0.98 12.21
C SER A 72 -4.04 -0.44 12.69
N TYR A 73 -2.84 -0.73 13.18
CA TYR A 73 -2.48 -2.04 13.72
C TYR A 73 -1.35 -1.91 14.75
N ILE A 74 -1.11 -2.97 15.50
CA ILE A 74 0.06 -3.11 16.37
C ILE A 74 1.06 -4.03 15.67
N GLN A 75 2.30 -3.60 15.56
CA GLN A 75 3.42 -4.40 15.10
C GLN A 75 4.34 -4.75 16.27
N VAL A 76 4.67 -6.02 16.45
CA VAL A 76 5.60 -6.50 17.48
C VAL A 76 6.96 -6.68 16.85
N VAL A 77 7.90 -5.80 17.18
CA VAL A 77 9.30 -5.85 16.70
C VAL A 77 10.20 -6.03 17.90
N GLN A 78 10.96 -7.13 17.95
CA GLN A 78 11.88 -7.42 19.08
C GLN A 78 11.19 -7.33 20.46
N ASN A 79 9.96 -7.87 20.57
CA ASN A 79 9.09 -7.81 21.76
C ASN A 79 8.58 -6.42 22.16
N VAL A 80 8.76 -5.40 21.32
CA VAL A 80 8.20 -4.07 21.51
C VAL A 80 6.96 -3.92 20.63
N GLU A 81 5.84 -3.51 21.23
CA GLU A 81 4.61 -3.19 20.50
C GLU A 81 4.66 -1.76 19.96
N ILE A 82 4.52 -1.62 18.65
CA ILE A 82 4.53 -0.35 17.93
C ILE A 82 3.14 -0.13 17.34
N GLN A 83 2.53 1.01 17.65
CA GLN A 83 1.28 1.41 17.03
C GLN A 83 1.55 2.00 15.63
N CYS A 84 1.02 1.34 14.61
CA CYS A 84 1.22 1.69 13.22
C CYS A 84 -0.07 2.24 12.60
N HIS A 85 0.10 3.20 11.70
CA HIS A 85 -0.99 3.81 10.92
C HIS A 85 -0.56 3.91 9.46
N LEU A 86 -1.43 3.43 8.57
CA LEU A 86 -1.24 3.44 7.13
C LEU A 86 -2.44 4.04 6.43
N ASN A 87 -2.19 4.96 5.51
CA ASN A 87 -3.19 5.65 4.71
C ASN A 87 -2.95 5.36 3.23
N LYS A 88 -3.99 5.51 2.43
CA LYS A 88 -3.81 5.71 0.99
C LYS A 88 -2.86 6.89 0.75
N GLY A 89 -1.88 6.69 -0.13
CA GLY A 89 -0.83 7.65 -0.46
C GLY A 89 0.43 7.50 0.39
N ASP A 90 0.40 6.74 1.50
CA ASP A 90 1.62 6.44 2.24
C ASP A 90 2.55 5.59 1.37
N ILE A 91 3.85 5.87 1.46
CA ILE A 91 4.90 5.10 0.81
C ILE A 91 5.42 4.07 1.80
N VAL A 92 5.64 2.85 1.32
CA VAL A 92 6.05 1.70 2.12
C VAL A 92 7.22 0.98 1.49
N THR A 93 7.99 0.31 2.34
CA THR A 93 8.94 -0.71 1.90
C THR A 93 8.29 -2.08 2.02
N ILE A 94 8.35 -2.83 0.93
CA ILE A 94 7.94 -4.24 0.87
C ILE A 94 9.22 -5.04 0.66
N LYS A 95 9.47 -6.01 1.55
CA LYS A 95 10.61 -6.93 1.42
C LYS A 95 10.22 -8.07 0.50
N GLU A 96 10.69 -8.05 -0.75
CA GLU A 96 10.68 -9.23 -1.60
C GLU A 96 12.06 -9.91 -1.55
N VAL A 97 12.06 -11.25 -1.46
CA VAL A 97 13.25 -12.07 -1.26
C VAL A 97 14.31 -11.85 -2.36
N ASP A 98 13.87 -11.49 -3.57
CA ASP A 98 14.71 -11.46 -4.76
C ASP A 98 15.15 -10.04 -5.19
N TYR A 99 14.59 -8.96 -4.63
CA TYR A 99 14.76 -7.59 -5.15
C TYR A 99 15.31 -6.56 -4.14
N GLY A 100 15.72 -6.97 -2.94
CA GLY A 100 16.25 -6.05 -1.93
C GLY A 100 15.16 -5.14 -1.32
N GLU A 101 15.51 -3.91 -0.92
CA GLU A 101 14.50 -2.94 -0.44
C GLU A 101 13.73 -2.35 -1.65
N SER A 102 12.47 -2.74 -1.79
CA SER A 102 11.56 -2.23 -2.84
C SER A 102 10.55 -1.23 -2.24
N TYR A 103 10.25 -0.16 -2.97
CA TYR A 103 9.39 0.94 -2.50
C TYR A 103 8.09 0.99 -3.31
N ALA A 104 6.97 1.20 -2.64
CA ALA A 104 5.67 1.31 -3.29
C ALA A 104 4.79 2.36 -2.62
N VAL A 105 3.87 2.96 -3.37
CA VAL A 105 2.82 3.84 -2.82
C VAL A 105 1.51 3.09 -2.68
N ILE A 106 0.86 3.22 -1.53
CA ILE A 106 -0.45 2.60 -1.29
C ILE A 106 -1.51 3.35 -2.08
N LYS A 107 -2.18 2.67 -3.02
CA LYS A 107 -3.32 3.23 -3.77
C LYS A 107 -4.66 2.79 -3.20
N GLY A 108 -4.69 1.64 -2.51
CA GLY A 108 -5.89 1.13 -1.87
C GLY A 108 -5.57 0.24 -0.69
N ILE A 109 -6.43 0.30 0.32
CA ILE A 109 -6.44 -0.62 1.46
C ILE A 109 -7.80 -1.29 1.44
N PHE A 110 -7.84 -2.62 1.50
CA PHE A 110 -9.11 -3.34 1.42
C PHE A 110 -9.09 -4.62 2.24
N LYS A 111 -10.27 -5.16 2.51
CA LYS A 111 -10.42 -6.55 2.97
C LYS A 111 -11.13 -7.38 1.93
N HIS A 112 -10.78 -8.66 1.90
CA HIS A 112 -11.42 -9.67 1.09
C HIS A 112 -11.76 -10.88 1.97
N GLN A 113 -12.89 -11.55 1.70
CA GLN A 113 -13.28 -12.76 2.40
C GLN A 113 -12.75 -13.98 1.66
N ASN A 114 -11.96 -14.82 2.33
CA ASN A 114 -11.53 -16.09 1.75
C ASN A 114 -12.67 -17.13 1.81
N ASN A 115 -12.46 -18.26 1.16
CA ASN A 115 -13.43 -19.36 1.15
C ASN A 115 -13.67 -20.00 2.53
N ASP A 116 -12.79 -19.76 3.49
CA ASP A 116 -12.93 -20.15 4.90
C ASP A 116 -13.92 -19.27 5.69
N GLY A 117 -14.46 -18.22 5.06
CA GLY A 117 -15.38 -17.27 5.66
C GLY A 117 -14.71 -16.12 6.42
N TYR A 118 -13.38 -16.14 6.60
CA TYR A 118 -12.64 -15.09 7.29
C TYR A 118 -12.25 -13.95 6.36
N TYR A 119 -12.15 -12.74 6.92
CA TYR A 119 -11.66 -11.56 6.22
C TYR A 119 -10.17 -11.37 6.45
N TYR A 120 -9.46 -11.03 5.38
CA TYR A 120 -8.02 -10.76 5.36
C TYR A 120 -7.75 -9.36 4.79
N PRO A 121 -6.74 -8.62 5.31
CA PRO A 121 -6.44 -7.27 4.90
C PRO A 121 -5.35 -7.27 3.82
N PHE A 122 -5.56 -6.46 2.79
CA PHE A 122 -4.66 -6.32 1.66
C PHE A 122 -4.39 -4.84 1.36
N ILE A 123 -3.25 -4.61 0.74
CA ILE A 123 -2.88 -3.35 0.11
C ILE A 123 -2.83 -3.55 -1.39
N TYR A 124 -3.25 -2.52 -2.13
CA TYR A 124 -3.02 -2.37 -3.56
C TYR A 124 -2.01 -1.24 -3.74
N VAL A 125 -0.93 -1.47 -4.49
CA VAL A 125 0.19 -0.54 -4.60
C VAL A 125 0.56 -0.23 -6.06
N ASP A 126 1.19 0.93 -6.25
CA ASP A 126 1.99 1.24 -7.45
C ASP A 126 3.47 1.24 -7.05
N TRP A 127 4.34 0.65 -7.88
CA TRP A 127 5.76 0.46 -7.56
C TRP A 127 6.62 1.65 -7.98
N PHE A 128 7.63 1.95 -7.19
CA PHE A 128 8.74 2.81 -7.60
C PHE A 128 9.84 1.95 -8.25
N GLU A 129 10.25 2.33 -9.45
CA GLU A 129 11.37 1.74 -10.17
C GLU A 129 12.55 2.71 -10.20
N ASP A 130 13.74 2.24 -9.81
CA ASP A 130 14.96 3.04 -9.85
C ASP A 130 15.35 3.27 -11.32
N THR A 131 15.60 4.54 -11.69
CA THR A 131 16.06 4.88 -13.03
C THR A 131 17.56 4.74 -13.21
N TYR A 132 18.29 4.43 -12.12
CA TYR A 132 19.75 4.43 -12.01
C TYR A 132 20.38 5.79 -12.36
N LYS A 133 19.60 6.87 -12.28
CA LYS A 133 20.03 8.25 -12.53
C LYS A 133 19.92 9.07 -11.26
N LYS A 134 20.76 10.10 -11.19
CA LYS A 134 20.73 11.10 -10.13
C LYS A 134 20.22 12.43 -10.64
N HIS A 135 19.56 13.18 -9.76
CA HIS A 135 19.08 14.52 -10.07
C HIS A 135 20.25 15.50 -10.14
N ASN A 136 20.39 16.18 -11.28
CA ASN A 136 21.57 16.99 -11.61
C ASN A 136 21.93 18.09 -10.59
N LYS A 137 20.99 18.56 -9.77
CA LYS A 137 21.24 19.60 -8.76
C LYS A 137 21.33 19.08 -7.33
N LEU A 138 20.57 18.03 -7.03
CA LEU A 138 20.41 17.53 -5.66
C LEU A 138 21.24 16.27 -5.41
N ASP A 139 21.73 15.63 -6.48
CA ASP A 139 22.41 14.34 -6.45
C ASP A 139 21.58 13.18 -5.86
N CYS A 140 20.29 13.40 -5.58
CA CYS A 140 19.33 12.37 -5.15
C CYS A 140 19.07 11.34 -6.26
N PRO A 141 18.91 10.05 -5.93
CA PRO A 141 18.40 9.05 -6.86
C PRO A 141 17.01 9.40 -7.40
N ILE A 142 16.79 9.15 -8.69
CA ILE A 142 15.50 9.37 -9.36
C ILE A 142 14.80 8.03 -9.54
N PHE A 143 13.55 7.97 -9.10
CA PHE A 143 12.63 6.86 -9.28
C PHE A 143 11.47 7.26 -10.18
N VAL A 144 10.88 6.27 -10.82
CA VAL A 144 9.67 6.40 -11.63
C VAL A 144 8.55 5.61 -10.99
N LEU A 145 7.40 6.24 -10.77
CA LEU A 145 6.20 5.56 -10.32
C LEU A 145 5.53 4.83 -11.49
N ARG A 146 5.44 3.51 -11.39
CA ARG A 146 4.91 2.62 -12.43
C ARG A 146 3.42 2.38 -12.19
N HIS A 147 2.64 2.45 -13.28
CA HIS A 147 1.19 2.20 -13.26
C HIS A 147 0.78 0.98 -14.09
N ASP A 148 1.70 0.36 -14.82
CA ASP A 148 1.46 -0.86 -15.59
C ASP A 148 1.32 -2.10 -14.69
N ASP A 149 0.78 -3.18 -15.26
CA ASP A 149 0.48 -4.44 -14.56
C ASP A 149 1.61 -5.48 -14.72
N TYR A 150 2.86 -5.05 -14.98
CA TYR A 150 3.99 -5.98 -15.10
C TYR A 150 4.38 -6.60 -13.75
N TYR A 151 4.21 -5.85 -12.67
CA TYR A 151 4.55 -6.27 -11.30
C TYR A 151 3.27 -6.57 -10.52
N CYS A 152 3.34 -7.53 -9.60
CA CYS A 152 2.24 -7.82 -8.67
C CYS A 152 1.91 -6.58 -7.85
N LYS A 153 0.64 -6.19 -7.78
CA LYS A 153 0.20 -4.96 -7.08
C LYS A 153 -0.54 -5.23 -5.78
N ILE A 154 -0.90 -6.48 -5.49
CA ILE A 154 -1.68 -6.83 -4.30
C ILE A 154 -0.82 -7.63 -3.35
N PHE A 155 -0.79 -7.18 -2.10
CA PHE A 155 -0.04 -7.83 -1.05
C PHE A 155 -0.86 -7.93 0.24
N PRO A 156 -0.62 -8.96 1.06
CA PRO A 156 -1.04 -8.93 2.46
C PRO A 156 -0.57 -7.65 3.13
N LEU A 157 -1.40 -7.07 4.01
CA LEU A 157 -0.95 -5.93 4.83
C LEU A 157 0.34 -6.24 5.62
N THR A 158 0.52 -7.50 5.99
CA THR A 158 1.61 -7.99 6.84
C THR A 158 2.98 -8.05 6.16
N VAL A 159 3.09 -7.80 4.85
CA VAL A 159 4.41 -7.76 4.18
C VAL A 159 5.13 -6.42 4.32
N ILE A 160 4.45 -5.40 4.86
CA ILE A 160 5.02 -4.07 5.02
C ILE A 160 6.10 -4.11 6.09
N ASP A 161 7.32 -3.74 5.72
CA ASP A 161 8.46 -3.65 6.64
C ASP A 161 8.51 -2.28 7.31
N LYS A 162 8.40 -1.21 6.52
CA LYS A 162 8.54 0.18 6.96
C LYS A 162 7.53 1.08 6.29
N VAL A 163 7.07 2.10 7.01
CA VAL A 163 6.24 3.19 6.49
C VAL A 163 7.08 4.45 6.40
N GLN A 164 7.05 5.09 5.23
CA GLN A 164 8.05 6.07 4.80
C GLN A 164 7.39 7.32 4.22
N LYS A 165 6.94 8.26 5.07
CA LYS A 165 6.15 9.42 4.60
C LYS A 165 6.94 10.48 3.83
N ALA A 166 8.25 10.58 4.02
CA ALA A 166 9.08 11.67 3.49
C ALA A 166 10.21 11.22 2.55
N TYR A 167 10.35 9.91 2.30
CA TYR A 167 11.47 9.39 1.51
C TYR A 167 11.39 9.75 0.04
N PHE A 168 10.20 10.03 -0.50
CA PHE A 168 10.06 10.39 -1.90
C PHE A 168 9.37 11.73 -2.03
N VAL A 169 9.99 12.60 -2.82
CA VAL A 169 9.44 13.90 -3.17
C VAL A 169 9.20 13.91 -4.67
N HIS A 170 8.02 14.33 -5.09
CA HIS A 170 7.72 14.43 -6.52
C HIS A 170 8.72 15.39 -7.20
N ASP A 171 9.37 14.94 -8.28
CA ASP A 171 10.34 15.74 -9.05
C ASP A 171 9.60 16.72 -9.97
N CYS A 172 8.89 17.67 -9.37
CA CYS A 172 8.07 18.62 -10.11
C CYS A 172 8.95 19.48 -11.05
N ASN A 173 8.69 19.41 -12.35
CA ASN A 173 9.44 20.15 -13.37
C ASN A 173 8.48 20.70 -14.45
N ALA A 174 9.03 21.28 -15.52
CA ALA A 174 8.25 21.88 -16.60
C ALA A 174 7.28 20.92 -17.33
N ARG A 175 7.37 19.61 -17.08
CA ARG A 175 6.43 18.59 -17.59
C ARG A 175 5.18 18.44 -16.71
N CYS A 176 5.12 19.08 -15.55
CA CYS A 176 3.93 19.11 -14.71
C CYS A 176 3.00 20.24 -15.17
N LYS A 177 1.71 19.94 -15.39
CA LYS A 177 0.69 20.97 -15.60
C LYS A 177 0.24 21.50 -14.23
N GLU A 178 0.00 22.81 -14.13
CA GLU A 178 -0.37 23.50 -12.87
C GLU A 178 -1.57 22.87 -12.14
N SER A 179 -2.45 22.18 -12.85
CA SER A 179 -3.62 21.49 -12.28
C SER A 179 -3.51 19.97 -12.23
N ASP A 180 -2.44 19.37 -12.77
CA ASP A 180 -2.31 17.91 -12.87
C ASP A 180 -0.83 17.47 -12.86
N HIS A 181 -0.31 17.32 -11.65
CA HIS A 181 1.05 16.82 -11.41
C HIS A 181 1.18 15.30 -11.59
N PHE A 182 0.07 14.56 -11.80
CA PHE A 182 0.07 13.10 -11.71
C PHE A 182 0.12 12.37 -13.06
N LEU A 183 -0.27 13.00 -14.16
CA LEU A 183 -0.42 12.28 -15.44
C LEU A 183 0.82 12.27 -16.34
N GLU A 184 1.64 13.33 -16.34
CA GLU A 184 2.74 13.48 -17.32
C GLU A 184 4.13 13.31 -16.72
N ASN A 185 4.27 13.49 -15.42
CA ASN A 185 5.53 13.32 -14.71
C ASN A 185 5.34 12.38 -13.53
N ASN A 186 5.88 11.18 -13.66
CA ASN A 186 5.88 10.17 -12.60
C ASN A 186 7.26 10.04 -11.95
N HIS A 187 8.15 11.04 -12.10
CA HIS A 187 9.45 11.04 -11.45
C HIS A 187 9.35 11.51 -10.00
N TYR A 188 10.09 10.82 -9.14
CA TYR A 188 10.22 11.10 -7.72
C TYR A 188 11.69 11.04 -7.35
N LEU A 189 12.11 11.94 -6.48
CA LEU A 189 13.44 11.93 -5.89
C LEU A 189 13.39 11.14 -4.60
N LYS A 190 14.23 10.12 -4.48
CA LYS A 190 14.49 9.52 -3.18
C LYS A 190 15.31 10.51 -2.37
N ASN A 191 14.69 11.06 -1.35
CA ASN A 191 15.25 12.03 -0.46
C ASN A 191 16.24 11.37 0.51
N GLU A 192 17.53 11.52 0.24
CA GLU A 192 18.61 11.01 1.09
C GLU A 192 19.16 12.08 2.06
N PHE A 193 18.68 13.33 1.96
CA PHE A 193 19.26 14.48 2.67
C PHE A 193 18.44 15.00 3.85
N PHE A 194 17.18 14.58 4.01
CA PHE A 194 16.41 14.99 5.17
C PHE A 194 16.73 14.11 6.38
N PHE A 195 17.53 14.72 7.26
CA PHE A 195 17.65 14.41 8.67
C PHE A 195 16.27 14.10 9.28
N ALA A 196 16.22 13.09 10.15
CA ALA A 196 15.17 13.03 11.15
C ALA A 196 15.19 14.36 11.91
N ALA A 197 14.19 15.22 11.70
CA ALA A 197 13.94 16.30 12.63
C ALA A 197 13.56 15.61 13.96
N VAL A 198 14.48 15.70 14.92
CA VAL A 198 14.32 15.23 16.30
C VAL A 198 13.29 16.10 17.01
#